data_AF-A0A0B7NCL1-F1
#
_entry.id   AF-A0A0B7NCL1-F1
#
_cell.length_a   1.000
_cell.length_b   1.000
_cell.length_c   1.000
_cell.angle_alpha   90.00
_cell.angle_beta   90.00
_cell.angle_gamma   90.00
#
_symmetry.space_group_name_H-M   'P 1'
#
loop_
_entity.id
_entity.type
_entity.pdbx_description
1 polymer ?
#
loop_
_entity_poly.entity_id
_entity_poly.type
_entity_poly.pdbx_seq_one_letter_code
_entity_poly.pdbx_strand_id
1 'polypeptide(L)'
;MLKKVVDSDVISETQAGLLLPRKKSRLLQSDPVTCARYFHYKFRELEKLWKTCEDRPFVGFDLIEYFFRIEFQHRAFPHVHMLIWLEDAPLIPANDSDENDTRVCDFINSTITCEREWDGSPHTWNQGNSTAESRADLLRRQTYRHTATCRRRKHGQVVCRFNSPFLPMNEVVNHD
;
A
#
# COMPACT_ATOMS: atom_id res chain seq x y z
N MET A 1 0.35 -8.05 21.68
CA MET A 1 0.69 -6.62 21.73
C MET A 1 2.13 -6.43 22.17
N LEU A 2 2.95 -5.74 21.37
CA LEU A 2 4.38 -5.55 21.62
C LEU A 2 4.67 -4.90 22.98
N LYS A 3 3.81 -3.97 23.44
CA LYS A 3 3.93 -3.33 24.76
C LYS A 3 3.76 -4.31 25.93
N LYS A 4 2.94 -5.35 25.77
CA LYS A 4 2.80 -6.40 26.78
C LYS A 4 4.09 -7.21 26.91
N VAL A 5 4.76 -7.48 25.79
CA VAL A 5 5.99 -8.28 25.77
C VAL A 5 7.19 -7.47 26.28
N VAL A 6 7.29 -6.21 25.88
CA VAL A 6 8.45 -5.35 26.19
C VAL A 6 8.32 -4.65 27.56
N ASP A 7 7.13 -4.17 27.90
CA ASP A 7 6.91 -3.35 29.12
C ASP A 7 6.04 -4.06 30.17
N SER A 8 5.60 -5.31 29.93
CA SER A 8 4.61 -6.02 30.78
C SER A 8 3.27 -5.28 30.94
N ASP A 9 2.94 -4.42 29.97
CA ASP A 9 1.78 -3.53 30.03
C ASP A 9 0.79 -3.83 28.90
N VAL A 10 -0.46 -4.10 29.29
CA VAL A 10 -1.55 -4.47 28.37
C VAL A 10 -2.36 -3.23 28.07
N ILE A 11 -2.35 -2.83 26.80
CA ILE A 11 -3.11 -1.70 26.31
C ILE A 11 -4.18 -2.16 25.31
N SER A 12 -5.20 -1.34 25.05
CA SER A 12 -6.17 -1.55 23.98
C SER A 12 -5.65 -1.04 22.63
N GLU A 13 -6.30 -1.38 21.53
CA GLU A 13 -5.92 -0.89 20.19
C GLU A 13 -6.03 0.63 20.09
N THR A 14 -7.06 1.22 20.69
CA THR A 14 -7.23 2.67 20.78
C THR A 14 -6.05 3.32 21.50
N GLN A 15 -5.65 2.76 22.65
CA GLN A 15 -4.48 3.23 23.41
C GLN A 15 -3.19 3.08 22.59
N ALA A 16 -3.05 1.97 21.84
CA ALA A 16 -1.90 1.75 20.96
C ALA A 16 -1.84 2.78 19.82
N GLY A 17 -3.00 3.14 19.27
CA GLY A 17 -3.15 4.20 18.26
C GLY A 17 -2.63 5.56 18.75
N LEU A 18 -2.90 5.89 20.02
CA LEU A 18 -2.53 7.14 20.68
C LEU A 18 -1.07 7.23 21.15
N LEU A 19 -0.29 6.14 21.08
CA LEU A 19 1.11 6.18 21.50
C LEU A 19 1.91 7.19 20.66
N LEU A 20 2.76 7.97 21.35
CA LEU A 20 3.69 8.89 20.71
C LEU A 20 4.62 8.13 19.73
N PRO A 21 4.97 8.71 18.56
CA PRO A 21 5.83 8.05 17.57
C PRO A 21 7.15 7.52 18.15
N ARG A 22 7.77 8.25 19.09
CA ARG A 22 9.00 7.81 19.78
C ARG A 22 8.78 6.55 20.61
N LYS A 23 7.63 6.43 21.28
CA LYS A 23 7.28 5.23 22.07
C LYS A 23 7.02 4.03 21.16
N LYS A 24 6.32 4.24 20.03
CA LYS A 24 6.13 3.21 18.99
C LYS A 24 7.48 2.73 18.45
N SER A 25 8.36 3.66 18.08
CA SER A 25 9.69 3.34 17.56
C SER A 25 10.54 2.56 18.58
N ARG A 26 10.55 2.95 19.85
CA ARG A 26 11.23 2.21 20.92
C ARG A 26 10.71 0.78 21.04
N LEU A 27 9.39 0.59 21.11
CA LEU A 27 8.80 -0.76 21.22
C LEU A 27 9.23 -1.67 20.05
N LEU A 28 9.21 -1.15 18.82
CA LEU A 28 9.63 -1.87 17.62
C LEU A 28 11.12 -2.26 17.66
N GLN A 29 11.97 -1.36 18.16
CA GLN A 29 13.41 -1.61 18.29
C GLN A 29 13.75 -2.55 19.46
N SER A 30 12.92 -2.60 20.50
CA SER A 30 13.16 -3.42 21.68
C SER A 30 12.91 -4.92 21.45
N ASP A 31 12.03 -5.27 20.50
CA ASP A 31 11.79 -6.67 20.13
C ASP A 31 11.58 -6.82 18.60
N PRO A 32 12.68 -6.72 17.83
CA PRO A 32 12.62 -6.82 16.36
C PRO A 32 12.23 -8.22 15.89
N VAL A 33 12.47 -9.27 16.69
CA VAL A 33 12.12 -10.66 16.34
C VAL A 33 10.62 -10.84 16.30
N THR A 34 9.90 -10.38 17.33
CA THR A 34 8.43 -10.43 17.34
C THR A 34 7.86 -9.56 16.21
N CYS A 35 8.45 -8.40 15.93
CA CYS A 35 8.03 -7.56 14.81
C CYS A 35 8.17 -8.28 13.46
N ALA A 36 9.31 -8.94 13.21
CA ALA A 36 9.54 -9.70 11.99
C ALA A 36 8.58 -10.89 11.85
N ARG A 37 8.33 -11.63 12.95
CA ARG A 37 7.35 -12.73 12.98
C ARG A 37 5.94 -12.25 12.68
N TYR A 38 5.52 -11.14 13.28
CA TYR A 38 4.20 -10.56 13.04
C TYR A 38 4.05 -10.06 11.59
N PHE A 39 5.10 -9.43 11.03
CA PHE A 39 5.12 -9.06 9.63
C PHE A 39 4.97 -10.27 8.71
N HIS A 40 5.75 -11.34 8.96
CA HIS A 40 5.66 -12.57 8.17
C HIS A 40 4.26 -13.18 8.26
N TYR A 41 3.66 -13.23 9.45
CA TYR A 41 2.27 -13.67 9.63
C TYR A 41 1.29 -12.82 8.80
N LYS A 42 1.38 -11.49 8.87
CA LYS A 42 0.51 -10.59 8.09
C LYS A 42 0.69 -10.80 6.59
N PHE A 43 1.92 -10.98 6.13
CA PHE A 43 2.20 -11.29 4.73
C PHE A 43 1.63 -12.65 4.32
N ARG A 44 1.72 -13.67 5.18
CA ARG A 44 1.14 -14.99 4.93
C ARG A 44 -0.37 -14.96 4.82
N GLU A 45 -1.05 -14.14 5.62
CA GLU A 45 -2.50 -13.93 5.51
C GLU A 45 -2.86 -13.17 4.24
N LEU A 46 -2.08 -12.15 3.89
CA LEU A 46 -2.25 -11.42 2.63
C LEU A 46 -2.11 -12.37 1.42
N GLU A 47 -1.16 -13.31 1.48
CA GLU A 47 -0.93 -14.28 0.40
C GLU A 47 -2.12 -15.21 0.14
N LYS A 48 -2.96 -15.46 1.16
CA LYS A 48 -4.19 -16.24 0.95
C LYS A 48 -5.18 -15.50 0.04
N LEU A 49 -5.19 -14.16 0.06
CA LEU A 49 -6.16 -13.37 -0.70
C LEU A 49 -6.03 -13.57 -2.21
N TRP A 50 -4.80 -13.67 -2.73
CA TRP A 50 -4.59 -13.90 -4.17
C TRP A 50 -4.45 -15.38 -4.55
N LYS A 51 -4.42 -16.30 -3.58
CA LYS A 51 -4.33 -17.75 -3.84
C LYS A 51 -5.65 -18.48 -3.77
N THR A 52 -6.51 -18.13 -2.82
CA THR A 52 -7.65 -18.98 -2.43
C THR A 52 -8.96 -18.23 -2.27
N CYS A 53 -8.98 -16.90 -2.40
CA CYS A 53 -10.19 -16.11 -2.26
C CYS A 53 -10.96 -16.08 -3.58
N GLU A 54 -12.28 -16.32 -3.53
CA GLU A 54 -13.17 -16.06 -4.67
C GLU A 54 -13.19 -14.56 -5.01
N ASP A 55 -13.24 -13.71 -3.97
CA ASP A 55 -13.08 -12.25 -4.06
C ASP A 55 -11.60 -11.84 -4.05
N ARG A 56 -10.82 -12.40 -4.97
CA ARG A 56 -9.39 -12.07 -5.13
C ARG A 56 -9.21 -10.66 -5.72
N PRO A 57 -8.11 -9.96 -5.40
CA PRO A 57 -7.90 -8.57 -5.81
C PRO A 57 -7.79 -8.38 -7.34
N PHE A 58 -7.44 -9.43 -8.08
CA PHE A 58 -7.34 -9.45 -9.54
C PHE A 58 -8.60 -10.06 -10.15
N VAL A 59 -9.71 -9.33 -10.09
CA VAL A 59 -11.01 -9.81 -10.58
C VAL A 59 -10.94 -10.07 -12.08
N GLY A 60 -11.39 -11.24 -12.52
CA GLY A 60 -11.41 -11.62 -13.94
C GLY A 60 -10.08 -12.16 -14.48
N PHE A 61 -9.02 -12.21 -13.66
CA PHE A 61 -7.72 -12.75 -14.05
C PHE A 61 -7.29 -13.89 -13.15
N ASP A 62 -6.81 -14.99 -13.73
CA ASP A 62 -6.22 -16.10 -12.98
C ASP A 62 -4.76 -15.82 -12.67
N LEU A 63 -4.31 -16.25 -11.48
CA LEU A 63 -2.91 -16.11 -11.07
C LEU A 63 -2.13 -17.33 -11.56
N ILE A 64 -1.15 -17.11 -12.44
CA ILE A 64 -0.29 -18.19 -12.98
C ILE A 64 0.88 -18.43 -12.05
N GLU A 65 1.61 -17.36 -11.72
CA GLU A 65 2.86 -17.43 -10.98
C GLU A 65 3.04 -16.19 -10.13
N TYR A 66 3.84 -16.32 -9.07
CA TYR A 66 4.24 -15.18 -8.26
C TYR A 66 5.65 -15.41 -7.70
N PHE A 67 6.37 -14.32 -7.51
CA PHE A 67 7.68 -14.30 -6.88
C PHE A 67 7.69 -13.19 -5.83
N PHE A 68 8.25 -13.47 -4.66
CA PHE A 68 8.50 -12.41 -3.69
C PHE A 68 9.81 -12.63 -2.96
N ARG A 69 10.38 -11.52 -2.49
CA ARG A 69 11.52 -11.50 -1.59
C ARG A 69 11.30 -10.51 -0.45
N ILE A 70 11.77 -10.88 0.73
CA ILE A 70 11.74 -10.01 1.91
C ILE A 70 13.12 -9.39 2.07
N GLU A 71 13.18 -8.07 2.05
CA GLU A 71 14.39 -7.30 2.30
C GLU A 71 14.27 -6.49 3.59
N PHE A 72 15.36 -6.43 4.35
CA PHE A 72 15.46 -5.52 5.48
C PHE A 72 16.21 -4.27 5.03
N GLN A 73 15.47 -3.20 4.80
CA GLN A 73 16.09 -1.92 4.49
C GLN A 73 16.87 -1.39 5.70
N HIS A 74 17.78 -0.44 5.49
CA HIS A 74 18.62 0.20 6.53
C HIS A 74 17.85 0.78 7.74
N ARG A 75 16.51 0.81 7.68
CA ARG A 75 15.60 1.23 8.75
C ARG A 75 15.05 0.06 9.58
N ALA A 76 15.57 -1.16 9.37
CA ALA A 76 15.19 -2.41 10.01
C ALA A 76 13.70 -2.80 9.88
N PHE A 77 12.99 -2.18 8.93
CA PHE A 77 11.63 -2.57 8.59
C PHE A 77 11.67 -3.56 7.42
N PRO A 78 10.99 -4.71 7.54
CA PRO A 78 10.87 -5.64 6.44
C PRO A 78 10.05 -5.01 5.32
N HIS A 79 10.54 -5.17 4.10
CA HIS A 79 9.90 -4.74 2.87
C HIS A 79 9.73 -5.96 1.97
N VAL A 80 8.54 -6.14 1.40
CA VAL A 80 8.30 -7.20 0.44
C VAL A 80 8.36 -6.60 -0.95
N HIS A 81 9.28 -7.09 -1.76
CA HIS A 81 9.21 -6.95 -3.21
C HIS A 81 8.48 -8.16 -3.77
N MET A 82 7.47 -7.93 -4.61
CA MET A 82 6.63 -8.98 -5.14
C MET A 82 6.32 -8.72 -6.61
N LEU A 83 6.31 -9.80 -7.39
CA LEU A 83 5.88 -9.88 -8.77
C LEU A 83 4.78 -10.93 -8.85
N ILE A 84 3.71 -10.62 -9.56
CA ILE A 84 2.56 -11.50 -9.79
C ILE A 84 2.31 -11.52 -11.28
N TRP A 85 2.21 -12.73 -11.83
CA TRP A 85 1.85 -12.97 -13.22
C TRP A 85 0.42 -13.46 -13.29
N LEU A 86 -0.36 -12.77 -14.10
CA LEU A 86 -1.75 -13.06 -14.33
C LEU A 86 -1.92 -13.61 -15.74
N GLU A 87 -2.83 -14.58 -15.88
CA GLU A 87 -3.23 -15.13 -17.16
C GLU A 87 -3.94 -14.07 -17.98
N ASP A 88 -3.62 -14.01 -19.28
CA ASP A 88 -4.20 -13.06 -20.24
C ASP A 88 -4.08 -11.56 -19.89
N ALA A 89 -3.16 -11.19 -18.99
CA ALA A 89 -2.84 -9.79 -18.75
C ALA A 89 -2.28 -9.12 -20.03
N PRO A 90 -2.61 -7.84 -20.29
CA PRO A 90 -2.13 -7.15 -21.48
C PRO A 90 -0.61 -7.03 -21.46
N LEU A 91 0.00 -7.28 -22.61
CA LEU A 91 1.44 -7.11 -22.80
C LEU A 91 1.72 -5.65 -23.18
N ILE A 92 2.90 -5.15 -22.83
CA ILE A 92 3.44 -3.90 -23.37
C ILE A 92 4.39 -4.32 -24.50
N PRO A 93 3.95 -4.38 -25.76
CA PRO A 93 4.82 -4.73 -26.88
C PRO A 93 5.82 -3.59 -27.13
N ALA A 94 6.95 -3.91 -27.76
CA ALA A 94 7.97 -2.92 -28.11
C ALA A 94 7.52 -1.93 -29.22
N ASN A 95 6.36 -2.17 -29.85
CA ASN A 95 5.76 -1.29 -30.85
C ASN A 95 4.54 -0.63 -30.21
N ASP A 96 4.73 0.60 -29.75
CA ASP A 96 3.70 1.44 -29.14
C ASP A 96 2.57 1.67 -30.14
N SER A 97 1.36 1.28 -29.74
CA SER A 97 0.13 1.61 -30.46
C SER A 97 -0.90 2.05 -29.44
N ASP A 98 -1.63 3.13 -29.74
CA ASP A 98 -2.63 3.73 -28.85
C ASP A 98 -3.69 2.72 -28.34
N GLU A 99 -4.03 1.70 -29.14
CA GLU A 99 -4.98 0.65 -28.75
C GLU A 99 -4.43 -0.24 -27.62
N ASN A 100 -3.13 -0.53 -27.63
CA ASN A 100 -2.51 -1.33 -26.58
C ASN A 100 -2.36 -0.55 -25.27
N ASP A 101 -2.00 0.73 -25.34
CA ASP A 101 -1.96 1.60 -24.17
C ASP A 101 -3.32 1.69 -23.50
N THR A 102 -4.39 1.82 -24.30
CA THR A 102 -5.77 1.80 -23.80
C THR A 102 -6.06 0.50 -23.05
N ARG A 103 -5.72 -0.67 -23.61
CA ARG A 103 -5.91 -1.97 -22.95
C ARG A 103 -5.13 -2.11 -21.64
N VAL A 104 -3.89 -1.59 -21.60
CA VAL A 104 -3.06 -1.59 -20.39
C VAL A 104 -3.67 -0.66 -19.32
N CYS A 105 -4.08 0.54 -19.70
CA CYS A 105 -4.74 1.49 -18.81
C CYS A 105 -6.05 0.92 -18.26
N ASP A 106 -6.90 0.31 -19.08
CA ASP A 106 -8.15 -0.33 -18.67
C ASP A 106 -7.90 -1.47 -17.67
N PHE A 107 -6.90 -2.30 -17.94
CA PHE A 107 -6.47 -3.35 -17.01
C PHE A 107 -6.04 -2.76 -15.66
N ILE A 108 -5.20 -1.72 -15.66
CA ILE A 108 -4.77 -1.06 -14.43
C ILE A 108 -5.97 -0.46 -13.69
N ASN A 109 -6.85 0.27 -14.38
CA ASN A 109 -8.04 0.89 -13.80
C ASN A 109 -9.01 -0.12 -13.19
N SER A 110 -9.13 -1.32 -13.79
CA SER A 110 -9.99 -2.40 -13.28
C SER A 110 -9.51 -2.96 -11.93
N THR A 111 -8.20 -2.88 -11.67
CA THR A 111 -7.56 -3.48 -10.49
C THR A 111 -7.19 -2.43 -9.44
N ILE A 112 -6.60 -1.32 -9.86
CA ILE A 112 -6.07 -0.24 -9.02
C ILE A 112 -6.97 0.98 -9.19
N THR A 113 -7.92 1.14 -8.26
CA THR A 113 -8.84 2.28 -8.26
C THR A 113 -8.99 2.90 -6.86
N CYS A 114 -9.20 4.21 -6.83
CA CYS A 114 -9.57 4.97 -5.62
C CYS A 114 -11.08 5.24 -5.52
N GLU A 115 -11.88 4.74 -6.47
CA GLU A 115 -13.29 5.10 -6.65
C GLU A 115 -14.25 4.30 -5.75
N ARG A 116 -13.78 3.30 -5.00
CA ARG A 116 -14.69 2.44 -4.23
C ARG A 116 -15.35 3.17 -3.06
N GLU A 117 -16.66 2.95 -2.93
CA GLU A 117 -17.40 3.20 -1.70
C GLU A 117 -16.74 2.42 -0.56
N TRP A 118 -16.09 3.16 0.34
CA TRP A 118 -15.38 2.63 1.49
C TRP A 118 -16.04 3.16 2.76
N ASP A 119 -16.42 2.24 3.63
CA ASP A 119 -17.11 2.50 4.90
C ASP A 119 -16.19 3.06 6.01
N GLY A 120 -14.92 3.32 5.71
CA GLY A 120 -13.93 3.75 6.70
C GLY A 120 -13.33 2.61 7.52
N SER A 121 -13.75 1.37 7.28
CA SER A 121 -13.31 0.21 8.06
C SER A 121 -12.00 -0.39 7.52
N PRO A 122 -11.02 -0.71 8.40
CA PRO A 122 -9.84 -1.48 8.03
C PRO A 122 -10.13 -2.97 7.80
N HIS A 123 -11.32 -3.45 8.20
CA HIS A 123 -11.63 -4.88 8.36
C HIS A 123 -12.96 -5.32 7.75
N THR A 124 -13.79 -4.39 7.31
CA THR A 124 -15.06 -4.65 6.65
C THR A 124 -15.14 -3.84 5.37
N TRP A 125 -15.91 -4.32 4.41
CA TRP A 125 -16.29 -3.54 3.25
C TRP A 125 -17.81 -3.60 3.16
N ASN A 126 -18.46 -2.46 3.31
CA ASN A 126 -19.89 -2.33 3.07
C ASN A 126 -20.13 -1.13 2.17
N GLN A 127 -20.47 -1.44 0.91
CA GLN A 127 -20.71 -0.48 -0.16
C GLN A 127 -21.70 0.62 0.26
N GLY A 128 -22.79 0.26 0.98
CA GLY A 128 -23.82 1.21 1.41
C GLY A 128 -23.43 2.16 2.55
N ASN A 129 -22.25 2.04 3.13
CA ASN A 129 -21.85 2.79 4.33
C ASN A 129 -20.76 3.86 4.07
N SER A 130 -20.46 4.18 2.82
CA SER A 130 -19.50 5.25 2.51
C SER A 130 -20.07 6.62 2.94
N THR A 131 -19.30 7.38 3.73
CA THR A 131 -19.69 8.70 4.21
C THR A 131 -18.76 9.80 3.68
N ALA A 132 -19.12 11.07 3.90
CA ALA A 132 -18.25 12.19 3.57
C ALA A 132 -16.93 12.13 4.34
N GLU A 133 -16.95 11.64 5.58
CA GLU A 133 -15.77 11.48 6.44
C GLU A 133 -14.86 10.35 5.93
N SER A 134 -15.41 9.20 5.53
CA SER A 134 -14.60 8.11 4.98
C SER A 134 -13.93 8.51 3.67
N ARG A 135 -14.65 9.25 2.81
CA ARG A 135 -14.09 9.86 1.59
C ARG A 135 -12.99 10.87 1.89
N ALA A 136 -13.20 11.76 2.87
CA ALA A 136 -12.18 12.71 3.29
C ALA A 136 -10.93 12.00 3.85
N ASP A 137 -11.09 10.88 4.56
CA ASP A 137 -9.98 10.09 5.07
C ASP A 137 -9.21 9.38 3.95
N LEU A 138 -9.89 8.85 2.94
CA LEU A 138 -9.24 8.31 1.73
C LEU A 138 -8.38 9.36 1.04
N LEU A 139 -8.97 10.54 0.76
CA LEU A 139 -8.25 11.65 0.14
C LEU A 139 -7.04 12.06 0.98
N ARG A 140 -7.19 12.11 2.32
CA ARG A 140 -6.10 12.41 3.24
C ARG A 140 -4.95 11.39 3.18
N ARG A 141 -5.24 10.11 2.93
CA ARG A 141 -4.25 9.02 2.80
C ARG A 141 -3.54 9.06 1.45
N GLN A 142 -4.25 9.43 0.39
CA GLN A 142 -3.68 9.58 -0.96
C GLN A 142 -2.94 10.91 -1.14
N THR A 143 -3.24 11.91 -0.30
CA THR A 143 -2.55 13.20 -0.34
C THR A 143 -1.11 13.07 0.13
N TYR A 144 -0.19 13.34 -0.78
CA TYR A 144 1.23 13.34 -0.51
C TYR A 144 1.62 14.37 0.58
N ARG A 145 2.29 13.92 1.64
CA ARG A 145 2.81 14.80 2.71
C ARG A 145 4.32 14.90 2.64
N HIS A 146 4.84 16.11 2.43
CA HIS A 146 6.28 16.32 2.32
C HIS A 146 7.02 15.99 3.62
N THR A 147 7.84 14.94 3.57
CA THR A 147 8.78 14.56 4.63
C THR A 147 10.16 15.18 4.40
N ALA A 148 11.05 15.12 5.40
CA ALA A 148 12.42 15.61 5.24
C ALA A 148 13.16 14.91 4.08
N THR A 149 12.91 13.61 3.87
CA THR A 149 13.58 12.80 2.85
C THR A 149 13.13 13.12 1.42
N CYS A 150 11.96 13.72 1.26
CA CYS A 150 11.50 14.11 -0.07
C CYS A 150 11.86 15.53 -0.44
N ARG A 151 12.40 16.34 0.48
CA ARG A 151 12.82 17.70 0.17
C ARG A 151 14.26 17.65 -0.32
N ARG A 152 14.53 18.22 -1.49
CA ARG A 152 15.88 18.41 -2.02
C ARG A 152 16.10 19.87 -2.39
N ARG A 153 17.35 20.34 -2.32
CA ARG A 153 17.71 21.66 -2.84
C ARG A 153 18.07 21.52 -4.32
N LYS A 154 17.44 22.31 -5.19
CA LYS A 154 17.77 22.44 -6.62
C LYS A 154 17.80 23.93 -6.95
N HIS A 155 18.93 24.42 -7.46
CA HIS A 155 19.14 25.84 -7.80
C HIS A 155 18.74 26.82 -6.68
N GLY A 156 19.12 26.51 -5.43
CA GLY A 156 18.81 27.36 -4.27
C GLY A 156 17.38 27.24 -3.71
N GLN A 157 16.47 26.53 -4.40
CA GLN A 157 15.09 26.32 -3.94
C GLN A 157 14.90 24.93 -3.34
N VAL A 158 14.03 24.84 -2.31
CA VAL A 158 13.61 23.55 -1.74
C VAL A 158 12.46 23.01 -2.58
N VAL A 159 12.72 21.93 -3.30
CA VAL A 159 11.75 21.27 -4.18
C VAL A 159 11.49 19.83 -3.72
N CYS A 160 10.37 19.26 -4.14
CA CYS A 160 10.12 17.84 -3.94
C CYS A 160 11.06 17.01 -4.83
N ARG A 161 11.65 15.95 -4.27
CA ARG A 161 12.45 14.95 -4.99
C ARG A 161 11.61 14.23 -6.04
N PHE A 162 10.34 14.00 -5.73
CA PHE A 162 9.37 13.26 -6.56
C PHE A 162 8.46 14.18 -7.37
N ASN A 163 8.74 15.49 -7.41
CA ASN A 163 7.95 16.47 -8.15
C ASN A 163 6.48 16.63 -7.70
N SER A 164 6.12 16.18 -6.49
CA SER A 164 4.79 16.41 -5.89
C SER A 164 4.57 17.89 -5.52
N PRO A 165 3.31 18.39 -5.51
CA PRO A 165 2.06 17.64 -5.69
C PRO A 165 1.81 17.23 -7.14
N PHE A 166 1.18 16.07 -7.32
CA PHE A 166 0.65 15.64 -8.61
C PHE A 166 -0.74 16.26 -8.78
N LEU A 167 -1.10 16.65 -10.00
CA LEU A 167 -2.48 17.05 -10.28
C LEU A 167 -3.39 15.83 -10.13
N PRO A 168 -4.65 16.00 -9.67
CA PRO A 168 -5.62 14.93 -9.71
C PRO A 168 -5.74 14.41 -11.15
N MET A 169 -5.62 13.09 -11.32
CA MET A 169 -5.82 12.43 -12.61
C MET A 169 -7.09 11.61 -12.52
N ASN A 170 -7.98 11.79 -13.49
CA ASN A 170 -9.24 11.06 -13.54
C ASN A 170 -9.04 9.64 -14.06
N GLU A 171 -7.95 9.39 -14.80
CA GLU A 171 -7.63 8.13 -15.45
C GLU A 171 -6.12 7.88 -15.38
N VAL A 172 -5.72 6.62 -15.49
CA VAL A 172 -4.30 6.24 -15.65
C VAL A 172 -3.80 6.75 -17.00
N VAL A 173 -2.64 7.42 -16.99
CA VAL A 173 -1.97 7.93 -18.18
C VAL A 173 -0.61 7.24 -18.28
N ASN A 174 -0.32 6.62 -19.43
CA ASN A 174 1.02 6.15 -19.73
C ASN A 174 1.90 7.37 -20.05
N HIS A 175 3.04 7.49 -19.37
CA HIS A 175 4.00 8.57 -19.58
C HIS A 175 5.29 7.95 -20.08
N ASP A 176 5.55 8.08 -21.38
CA ASP A 176 6.78 7.65 -22.06
C ASP A 176 8.04 8.32 -21.50
#